data_AF-A0A961GX51-F1
#
_entry.id   AF-A0A961GX51-F1
#
_cell.length_a   1.000
_cell.length_b   1.000
_cell.length_c   1.000
_cell.angle_alpha   90.00
_cell.angle_beta   90.00
_cell.angle_gamma   90.00
#
_symmetry.space_group_name_H-M   'P 1'
#
loop_
_entity.id
_entity.type
_entity.pdbx_description
1 polymer ?
#
loop_
_entity_poly.entity_id
_entity_poly.type
_entity_poly.pdbx_seq_one_letter_code
_entity_poly.pdbx_strand_id
1 'polypeptide(L)'
;IEGLVHISELSGQHVELAEQVVSAGQEVFVKIIDIDLDRRRISLSLKQANEGVDPEGTEFDPALYGMTAEYDENGEYKYPEGFDPETQEWKEGFEAQREQWEQEYAAAQERWEAHKKQVGEALTAQAAGAAAGADAAPSTFSSESAATGALADDEALAALKAQLEGN
;
A
#
# COMPACT_ATOMS: atom_id res chain seq x y z
N ILE A 1 -20.63 11.26 -7.34
CA ILE A 1 -20.92 10.04 -6.56
C ILE A 1 -20.18 10.23 -5.25
N GLU A 2 -20.85 10.06 -4.12
CA GLU A 2 -20.26 10.29 -2.80
C GLU A 2 -20.08 8.94 -2.10
N GLY A 3 -18.91 8.73 -1.51
CA GLY A 3 -18.57 7.54 -0.75
C GLY A 3 -18.59 7.81 0.75
N LEU A 4 -18.91 6.79 1.54
CA LEU A 4 -18.86 6.86 3.00
C LEU A 4 -17.73 5.97 3.52
N VAL A 5 -16.85 6.55 4.32
CA VAL A 5 -15.83 5.82 5.08
C VAL A 5 -16.33 5.69 6.52
N HIS A 6 -16.35 4.47 7.04
CA HIS A 6 -16.67 4.25 8.45
C HIS A 6 -15.49 4.65 9.33
N ILE A 7 -15.73 5.17 10.54
CA ILE A 7 -14.65 5.59 11.46
C ILE A 7 -13.70 4.43 11.81
N SER A 8 -14.24 3.22 11.93
CA SER A 8 -13.47 1.99 12.15
C SER A 8 -12.63 1.57 10.94
N GLU A 9 -12.93 2.10 9.76
CA GLU A 9 -12.22 1.84 8.51
C GLU A 9 -11.20 2.94 8.18
N LEU A 10 -11.04 3.96 9.05
CA LEU A 10 -10.02 5.00 8.87
C LEU A 10 -8.62 4.54 9.29
N SER A 11 -8.50 3.78 10.37
CA SER A 11 -7.20 3.31 10.88
C SER A 11 -7.36 2.00 11.63
N GLY A 12 -6.25 1.27 11.79
CA GLY A 12 -6.19 0.10 12.67
C GLY A 12 -6.26 0.44 14.17
N GLN A 13 -6.07 1.71 14.52
CA GLN A 13 -6.20 2.21 15.91
C GLN A 13 -7.59 2.74 16.19
N HIS A 14 -7.94 2.85 17.48
CA HIS A 14 -9.18 3.51 17.89
C HIS A 14 -9.09 5.01 17.58
N VAL A 15 -9.98 5.48 16.70
CA VAL A 15 -10.08 6.88 16.28
C VAL A 15 -11.40 7.42 16.79
N GLU A 16 -11.36 8.52 17.54
CA GLU A 16 -12.56 9.21 18.03
C GLU A 16 -13.05 10.28 17.04
N LEU A 17 -12.13 10.92 16.32
CA LEU A 17 -12.43 11.95 15.32
C LEU A 17 -11.70 11.66 14.01
N ALA A 18 -12.44 11.73 12.89
CA ALA A 18 -11.88 11.53 11.55
C ALA A 18 -10.75 12.52 11.23
N GLU A 19 -10.80 13.74 11.77
CA GLU A 19 -9.79 14.79 11.60
C GLU A 19 -8.40 14.40 12.10
N GLN A 20 -8.29 13.39 12.97
CA GLN A 20 -6.99 12.87 13.44
C GLN A 20 -6.25 12.07 12.37
N VAL A 21 -6.98 11.51 11.41
CA VAL A 21 -6.43 10.62 10.37
C VAL A 21 -6.45 11.28 9.00
N VAL A 22 -7.47 12.10 8.73
CA VAL A 22 -7.67 12.73 7.43
C VAL A 22 -7.98 14.21 7.57
N SER A 23 -7.39 15.04 6.70
CA SER A 23 -7.69 16.47 6.60
C SER A 23 -8.64 16.78 5.44
N ALA A 24 -9.49 17.79 5.59
CA ALA A 24 -10.33 18.25 4.50
C ALA A 24 -9.49 18.74 3.32
N GLY A 25 -9.71 18.17 2.13
CA GLY A 25 -8.92 18.46 0.93
C GLY A 25 -7.68 17.59 0.74
N GLN A 26 -7.41 16.63 1.64
CA GLN A 26 -6.36 15.64 1.46
C GLN A 26 -6.80 14.56 0.46
N GLU A 27 -5.94 14.28 -0.51
CA GLU A 27 -6.12 13.14 -1.41
C GLU A 27 -5.60 11.88 -0.72
N VAL A 28 -6.45 10.86 -0.61
CA VAL A 28 -6.12 9.58 0.02
C VAL A 28 -6.59 8.42 -0.85
N PHE A 29 -5.77 7.38 -0.92
CA PHE A 29 -6.11 6.13 -1.58
C PHE A 29 -6.97 5.28 -0.65
N VAL A 30 -8.15 4.89 -1.13
CA VAL A 30 -9.12 4.07 -0.38
C VAL A 30 -9.56 2.89 -1.21
N LYS A 31 -9.89 1.79 -0.53
CA LYS A 31 -10.38 0.57 -1.15
C LYS A 31 -11.91 0.56 -1.10
N ILE A 32 -12.54 0.19 -2.20
CA ILE A 32 -13.99 -0.03 -2.25
C ILE A 32 -14.29 -1.36 -1.58
N ILE A 33 -15.13 -1.34 -0.55
CA ILE A 33 -15.52 -2.55 0.18
C ILE A 33 -16.91 -3.04 -0.23
N ASP A 34 -17.83 -2.12 -0.51
CA ASP A 34 -19.21 -2.46 -0.83
C ASP A 34 -19.85 -1.35 -1.67
N ILE A 35 -20.75 -1.74 -2.58
CA ILE A 35 -21.46 -0.82 -3.48
C ILE A 35 -22.96 -1.06 -3.33
N ASP A 36 -23.65 -0.08 -2.77
CA ASP A 36 -25.10 -0.08 -2.62
C ASP A 36 -25.71 0.70 -3.80
N LEU A 37 -26.12 -0.03 -4.83
CA LEU A 37 -26.72 0.54 -6.06
C LEU A 37 -28.11 1.12 -5.81
N ASP A 38 -28.89 0.53 -4.89
CA ASP A 38 -30.23 1.00 -4.52
C ASP A 38 -30.17 2.39 -3.88
N ARG A 39 -29.21 2.60 -2.98
CA ARG A 39 -29.02 3.87 -2.27
C ARG A 39 -27.98 4.79 -2.94
N ARG A 40 -27.34 4.33 -4.02
CA ARG A 40 -26.24 5.03 -4.72
C ARG A 40 -25.10 5.43 -3.80
N ARG A 41 -24.75 4.55 -2.85
CA ARG A 41 -23.69 4.77 -1.86
C ARG A 41 -22.56 3.78 -2.09
N ILE A 42 -21.33 4.25 -1.91
CA ILE A 42 -20.14 3.41 -1.97
C ILE A 42 -19.52 3.41 -0.59
N SER A 43 -19.31 2.23 -0.02
CA SER A 43 -18.59 2.07 1.23
C SER A 43 -17.11 1.94 0.92
N LEU A 44 -16.30 2.75 1.61
CA LEU A 44 -14.86 2.90 1.36
C LEU A 44 -14.09 2.60 2.65
N SER A 45 -12.88 2.06 2.50
CA SER A 45 -11.98 1.76 3.61
C SER A 45 -10.57 2.25 3.34
N LEU A 46 -10.04 3.08 4.24
CA LEU A 46 -8.64 3.54 4.22
C LEU A 46 -7.74 2.46 4.82
N LYS A 47 -8.19 1.83 5.91
CA LYS A 47 -7.47 0.74 6.57
C LYS A 47 -7.19 -0.42 5.62
N GLN A 48 -8.21 -0.92 4.92
CA GLN A 48 -8.02 -2.05 4.01
C GLN A 48 -7.23 -1.68 2.75
N ALA A 49 -7.22 -0.40 2.37
CA ALA A 49 -6.33 0.07 1.31
C ALA A 49 -4.87 -0.04 1.75
N ASN A 50 -4.57 0.42 2.97
CA ASN A 50 -3.23 0.37 3.53
C ASN A 50 -2.77 -1.07 3.86
N GLU A 51 -3.65 -1.93 4.38
CA GLU A 51 -3.32 -3.31 4.72
C GLU A 51 -3.15 -4.20 3.47
N GLY A 52 -3.83 -3.85 2.38
CA GLY A 52 -3.73 -4.55 1.10
C GLY A 52 -2.49 -4.20 0.29
N VAL A 53 -1.67 -3.24 0.74
CA VAL A 53 -0.47 -2.78 0.03
C VAL A 53 0.72 -2.83 0.97
N ASP A 54 1.65 -3.72 0.67
CA ASP A 54 2.89 -3.78 1.41
C ASP A 54 3.85 -2.66 0.95
N PRO A 55 4.27 -1.73 1.83
CA PRO A 55 5.15 -0.63 1.45
C PRO A 55 6.57 -1.11 1.12
N GLU A 56 6.96 -2.31 1.53
CA GLU A 56 8.26 -2.91 1.19
C GLU A 56 8.11 -3.95 0.06
N GLY A 57 6.87 -4.34 -0.25
CA GLY A 57 6.52 -5.23 -1.34
C GLY A 57 6.97 -4.72 -2.70
N THR A 58 7.48 -5.66 -3.50
CA THR A 58 7.81 -5.45 -4.92
C THR A 58 6.64 -5.75 -5.84
N GLU A 59 5.52 -6.23 -5.30
CA GLU A 59 4.32 -6.60 -6.07
C GLU A 59 3.52 -5.32 -6.39
N PHE A 60 3.67 -4.85 -7.62
CA PHE A 60 2.86 -3.78 -8.20
C PHE A 60 1.83 -4.41 -9.12
N ASP A 61 0.55 -4.18 -8.83
CA ASP A 61 -0.55 -4.64 -9.67
C ASP A 61 -1.13 -3.44 -10.45
N PRO A 62 -0.75 -3.23 -11.72
CA PRO A 62 -1.14 -2.04 -12.48
C PRO A 62 -2.66 -1.89 -12.62
N ALA A 63 -3.36 -3.03 -12.63
CA ALA A 63 -4.82 -3.10 -12.71
C ALA A 63 -5.51 -2.34 -11.58
N LEU A 64 -4.90 -2.32 -10.40
CA LEU A 64 -5.45 -1.63 -9.23
C LEU A 64 -5.29 -0.10 -9.32
N TYR A 65 -4.38 0.39 -10.17
CA TYR A 65 -3.99 1.80 -10.27
C TYR A 65 -4.39 2.48 -11.59
N GLY A 66 -5.33 1.87 -12.32
CA GLY A 66 -5.99 2.47 -13.48
C GLY A 66 -5.55 1.93 -14.84
N MET A 67 -4.61 0.99 -14.89
CA MET A 67 -4.28 0.26 -16.12
C MET A 67 -5.23 -0.92 -16.25
N THR A 68 -6.39 -0.77 -16.89
CA THR A 68 -7.32 -1.88 -17.12
C THR A 68 -6.59 -3.05 -17.76
N ALA A 69 -6.29 -4.06 -16.95
CA ALA A 69 -5.85 -5.34 -17.44
C ALA A 69 -7.07 -5.98 -18.14
N GLU A 70 -7.07 -5.93 -19.47
CA GLU A 70 -7.96 -6.81 -20.21
C GLU A 70 -7.44 -8.22 -20.02
N TYR A 71 -8.28 -9.14 -19.55
CA TYR A 71 -7.96 -10.56 -19.50
C TYR A 71 -8.75 -11.26 -20.60
N ASP A 72 -8.13 -12.23 -21.28
CA ASP A 72 -8.81 -13.04 -22.29
C ASP A 72 -9.82 -14.03 -21.67
N GLU A 73 -10.53 -14.80 -22.49
CA GLU A 73 -11.50 -15.82 -22.01
C GLU A 73 -10.87 -16.94 -21.16
N ASN A 74 -9.54 -17.06 -21.16
CA ASN A 74 -8.78 -18.02 -20.37
C ASN A 74 -8.24 -17.42 -19.07
N GLY A 75 -8.43 -16.11 -18.84
CA GLY A 75 -7.90 -15.38 -17.69
C GLY A 75 -6.46 -14.92 -17.83
N GLU A 76 -5.89 -14.97 -19.04
CA GLU A 76 -4.53 -14.49 -19.35
C GLU A 76 -4.54 -12.98 -19.62
N TYR A 77 -3.53 -12.24 -19.17
CA TYR A 77 -3.39 -10.81 -19.44
C TYR A 77 -3.26 -10.54 -20.94
N LYS A 78 -4.20 -9.77 -21.49
CA LYS A 78 -4.18 -9.30 -22.87
C LYS A 78 -3.29 -8.07 -22.95
N TYR A 79 -2.14 -8.27 -23.57
CA TYR A 79 -1.22 -7.20 -23.89
C TYR A 79 -1.85 -6.17 -24.85
N PRO A 80 -1.47 -4.89 -24.74
CA PRO A 80 -1.99 -3.83 -25.61
C PRO A 80 -1.71 -4.11 -27.09
N GLU A 81 -2.59 -3.63 -27.98
CA GLU A 81 -2.42 -3.78 -29.42
C GLU A 81 -1.08 -3.19 -29.89
N GLY A 82 -0.26 -4.03 -30.52
CA GLY A 82 1.08 -3.66 -30.98
C GLY A 82 2.21 -4.16 -30.08
N PHE A 83 1.94 -4.63 -28.87
CA PHE A 83 2.91 -5.37 -28.05
C PHE A 83 2.87 -6.85 -28.39
N ASP A 84 4.01 -7.41 -28.78
CA ASP A 84 4.13 -8.83 -29.08
C ASP A 84 4.67 -9.58 -27.85
N PRO A 85 3.86 -10.43 -27.19
CA PRO A 85 4.27 -11.07 -25.93
C PRO A 85 5.37 -12.13 -26.12
N GLU A 86 5.50 -12.69 -27.32
CA GLU A 86 6.52 -13.69 -27.62
C GLU A 86 7.91 -13.05 -27.78
N THR A 87 7.98 -11.84 -28.34
CA THR A 87 9.25 -11.11 -28.50
C THR A 87 9.46 -10.04 -27.42
N GLN A 88 8.43 -9.71 -26.64
CA GLN A 88 8.39 -8.58 -25.70
C GLN A 88 8.71 -7.23 -26.37
N GLU A 89 8.40 -7.10 -27.67
CA GLU A 89 8.70 -5.91 -28.45
C GLU A 89 7.43 -5.24 -28.96
N TRP A 90 7.48 -3.92 -29.07
CA TRP A 90 6.45 -3.15 -29.77
C TRP A 90 6.69 -3.22 -31.27
N LYS A 91 5.62 -3.45 -32.02
CA LYS A 91 5.64 -3.44 -33.49
C LYS A 91 5.93 -2.03 -34.01
N GLU A 92 6.77 -1.95 -35.04
CA GLU A 92 7.09 -0.70 -35.73
C GLU A 92 5.81 -0.03 -36.26
N GLY A 93 5.60 1.25 -35.96
CA GLY A 93 4.38 2.00 -36.28
C GLY A 93 3.32 2.08 -35.17
N PHE A 94 3.50 1.39 -34.04
CA PHE A 94 2.64 1.51 -32.84
C PHE A 94 3.24 2.42 -31.76
N GLU A 95 4.14 3.33 -32.13
CA GLU A 95 4.86 4.22 -31.21
C GLU A 95 3.92 5.11 -30.39
N ALA A 96 2.85 5.63 -30.99
CA ALA A 96 1.85 6.42 -30.28
C ALA A 96 1.06 5.59 -29.26
N GLN A 97 0.86 4.29 -29.53
CA GLN A 97 0.19 3.36 -28.62
C GLN A 97 1.11 2.99 -27.46
N ARG A 98 2.39 2.74 -27.78
CA ARG A 98 3.46 2.54 -26.80
C ARG A 98 3.57 3.74 -25.87
N GLU A 99 3.63 4.95 -26.41
CA GLU A 99 3.80 6.17 -25.62
C GLU A 99 2.61 6.39 -24.69
N GLN A 100 1.38 6.16 -25.17
CA GLN A 100 0.19 6.21 -24.31
C GLN A 100 0.25 5.16 -23.20
N TRP A 101 0.59 3.93 -23.53
CA TRP A 101 0.72 2.85 -22.54
C TRP A 101 1.83 3.13 -21.52
N GLU A 102 2.98 3.66 -21.96
CA GLU A 102 4.07 4.09 -21.09
C GLU A 102 3.64 5.24 -20.17
N GLN A 103 2.86 6.21 -20.67
CA GLN A 103 2.30 7.30 -19.87
C GLN A 103 1.29 6.79 -18.84
N GLU A 104 0.39 5.89 -19.22
CA GLU A 104 -0.59 5.29 -18.31
C GLU A 104 0.09 4.43 -17.26
N TYR A 105 1.13 3.66 -17.64
CA TYR A 105 1.95 2.87 -16.73
C TYR A 105 2.70 3.78 -15.75
N ALA A 106 3.35 4.85 -16.24
CA ALA A 106 4.03 5.82 -15.40
C ALA A 106 3.07 6.49 -14.42
N ALA A 107 1.87 6.87 -14.86
CA ALA A 107 0.85 7.43 -13.99
C ALA A 107 0.34 6.42 -12.96
N ALA A 108 0.18 5.15 -13.34
CA ALA A 108 -0.21 4.08 -12.42
C ALA A 108 0.89 3.82 -11.37
N GLN A 109 2.15 3.82 -11.80
CA GLN A 109 3.30 3.69 -10.91
C GLN A 109 3.38 4.87 -9.93
N GLU A 110 3.17 6.10 -10.40
CA GLU A 110 3.13 7.28 -9.53
C GLU A 110 2.02 7.16 -8.46
N ARG A 111 0.83 6.66 -8.84
CA ARG A 111 -0.25 6.40 -7.88
C ARG A 111 0.09 5.30 -6.88
N TRP A 112 0.77 4.25 -7.32
CA TRP A 112 1.23 3.18 -6.43
C TRP A 112 2.30 3.66 -5.47
N GLU A 113 3.29 4.42 -5.93
CA GLU A 113 4.31 5.03 -5.09
C GLU A 113 3.69 6.00 -4.07
N ALA A 114 2.71 6.81 -4.50
CA ALA A 114 1.95 7.67 -3.60
C ALA A 114 1.15 6.88 -2.56
N HIS A 115 0.53 5.76 -2.96
CA HIS A 115 -0.18 4.88 -2.03
C HIS A 115 0.79 4.20 -1.05
N LYS A 116 1.95 3.70 -1.51
CA LYS A 116 3.01 3.16 -0.64
C LYS A 116 3.51 4.18 0.36
N LYS A 117 3.70 5.42 -0.06
CA LYS A 117 4.03 6.53 0.83
C LYS A 117 2.95 6.73 1.88
N GLN A 118 1.67 6.77 1.48
CA GLN A 118 0.55 6.84 2.42
C GLN A 118 0.57 5.69 3.43
N VAL A 119 0.82 4.45 2.99
CA VAL A 119 0.91 3.29 3.90
C VAL A 119 2.07 3.44 4.88
N GLY A 120 3.25 3.84 4.40
CA GLY A 120 4.41 4.08 5.25
C GLY A 120 4.20 5.19 6.28
N GLU A 121 3.57 6.30 5.87
CA GLU A 121 3.17 7.39 6.77
C GLU A 121 2.13 6.91 7.79
N ALA A 122 1.15 6.13 7.38
CA ALA A 122 0.13 5.56 8.27
C ALA A 122 0.74 4.57 9.30
N LEU A 123 1.68 3.72 8.88
CA LEU A 123 2.41 2.80 9.77
C LEU A 123 3.29 3.55 10.76
N THR A 124 4.00 4.58 10.30
CA THR A 124 4.83 5.43 11.15
C THR A 124 3.97 6.18 12.18
N ALA A 125 2.82 6.73 11.76
CA ALA A 125 1.87 7.39 12.65
C ALA A 125 1.27 6.41 13.67
N GLN A 126 0.96 5.18 13.24
CA GLN A 126 0.45 4.12 14.10
C GLN A 126 1.48 3.71 15.16
N ALA A 127 2.75 3.56 14.79
CA ALA A 127 3.85 3.27 15.70
C ALA A 127 4.06 4.39 16.73
N ALA A 128 4.00 5.67 16.28
CA ALA A 128 4.09 6.82 17.17
C ALA A 128 2.91 6.91 18.16
N GLY A 129 1.68 6.66 17.69
CA GLY A 129 0.49 6.62 18.53
C GLY A 129 0.49 5.48 19.55
N ALA A 130 1.05 4.31 19.19
CA ALA A 130 1.22 3.19 20.11
C ALA A 130 2.21 3.50 21.23
N ALA A 131 3.28 4.26 20.94
CA ALA A 131 4.24 4.72 21.96
C ALA A 131 3.62 5.76 22.92
N ALA A 132 2.70 6.60 22.44
CA ALA A 132 2.00 7.60 23.26
C ALA A 132 0.90 7.02 24.16
N GLY A 133 0.31 5.87 23.78
CA GLY A 133 -0.70 5.15 24.58
C GLY A 133 -0.15 4.40 25.80
N ALA A 134 1.18 4.36 25.97
CA ALA A 134 1.83 3.64 27.07
C ALA A 134 1.97 4.46 28.38
N ASP A 135 1.57 5.75 28.39
CA ASP A 135 1.75 6.64 29.55
C ASP A 135 0.49 6.80 30.45
N ALA A 136 -0.55 5.97 30.25
CA ALA A 136 -1.73 5.94 31.13
C ALA A 136 -1.75 4.69 32.02
N ALA A 137 -0.97 4.69 33.10
CA ALA A 137 -1.10 3.74 34.22
C ALA A 137 -1.82 4.41 35.41
N PRO A 138 -2.47 3.63 36.31
CA PRO A 138 -1.68 3.15 37.45
C PRO A 138 -2.03 1.74 37.99
N SER A 139 -0.98 1.11 38.54
CA SER A 139 -0.95 0.26 39.74
C SER A 139 -1.21 -1.27 39.68
N THR A 140 -0.09 -1.96 39.99
CA THR A 140 0.10 -3.10 40.93
C THR A 140 -0.25 -4.53 40.52
N PHE A 141 0.78 -5.31 40.15
CA PHE A 141 1.33 -6.38 41.00
C PHE A 141 2.77 -6.71 40.56
N SER A 142 3.70 -6.67 41.50
CA SER A 142 5.08 -7.13 41.34
C SER A 142 5.13 -8.64 41.10
N SER A 143 5.96 -9.10 40.16
CA SER A 143 6.98 -10.08 40.52
C SER A 143 8.15 -10.07 39.53
N GLU A 144 9.32 -9.97 40.13
CA GLU A 144 10.69 -10.04 39.65
C GLU A 144 10.97 -11.13 38.60
N SER A 145 11.58 -10.77 37.47
CA SER A 145 12.55 -11.60 36.73
C SER A 145 13.34 -10.72 35.77
N ALA A 146 14.60 -10.51 36.12
CA ALA A 146 15.55 -9.69 35.41
C ALA A 146 16.15 -10.41 34.19
N ALA A 147 16.44 -9.59 33.17
CA ALA A 147 17.52 -9.72 32.21
C ALA A 147 17.49 -10.91 31.23
N THR A 148 17.26 -10.62 29.95
CA THR A 148 18.23 -10.86 28.86
C THR A 148 17.67 -10.39 27.50
N GLY A 149 18.53 -9.75 26.70
CA GLY A 149 18.44 -9.83 25.23
C GLY A 149 17.77 -8.67 24.49
N ALA A 150 18.22 -7.43 24.71
CA ALA A 150 18.25 -6.46 23.62
C ALA A 150 19.65 -6.52 22.98
N LEU A 151 19.71 -6.42 21.64
CA LEU A 151 20.89 -6.36 20.75
C LEU A 151 21.25 -7.66 19.99
N ALA A 152 20.52 -7.91 18.90
CA ALA A 152 20.98 -8.45 17.63
C ALA A 152 19.89 -8.03 16.63
N ASP A 153 20.14 -7.33 15.53
CA ASP A 153 20.52 -7.99 14.28
C ASP A 153 21.17 -7.05 13.24
N ASP A 154 21.68 -5.88 13.61
CA ASP A 154 22.26 -4.96 12.61
C ASP A 154 23.75 -5.25 12.27
N GLU A 155 24.53 -5.76 13.23
CA GLU A 155 25.98 -6.01 13.03
C GLU A 155 26.28 -7.39 12.40
N ALA A 156 25.42 -8.39 12.63
CA ALA A 156 25.58 -9.73 12.05
C ALA A 156 25.38 -9.73 10.52
N LEU A 157 24.56 -8.80 10.00
CA LEU A 157 24.29 -8.65 8.57
C LEU A 157 25.48 -8.01 7.82
N ALA A 158 26.20 -7.09 8.47
CA ALA A 158 27.41 -6.48 7.91
C ALA A 158 28.56 -7.49 7.73
N ALA A 159 28.71 -8.41 8.68
CA ALA A 159 29.74 -9.44 8.62
C ALA A 159 29.48 -10.46 7.48
N LEU A 160 28.21 -10.79 7.19
CA LEU A 160 27.88 -11.72 6.11
C LEU A 160 28.12 -11.11 4.71
N LYS A 161 28.00 -9.78 4.57
CA LYS A 161 28.17 -9.06 3.30
C LYS A 161 29.65 -8.98 2.88
N ALA A 162 30.56 -8.81 3.83
CA ALA A 162 32.00 -8.76 3.55
C ALA A 162 32.58 -10.10 3.03
N GLN A 163 31.93 -11.24 3.34
CA GLN A 163 32.40 -12.56 2.91
C GLN A 163 31.99 -12.92 1.47
N LEU A 164 31.06 -12.18 0.85
CA LEU A 164 30.57 -12.46 -0.50
C LEU A 164 31.24 -11.59 -1.60
N GLU A 165 31.85 -10.45 -1.25
CA GLU A 165 32.54 -9.58 -2.21
C GLU A 165 34.02 -9.94 -2.43
N GLY A 166 34.51 -11.01 -1.80
CA GLY A 166 35.91 -11.40 -1.83
C GLY A 166 36.14 -12.89 -2.03
N ASN A 167 35.58 -13.50 -3.08
CA ASN A 167 36.06 -14.77 -3.62
C ASN A 167 35.72 -14.98 -5.10
#